data_AF-A0A6N0I3R2-F1
#
_entry.id   AF-A0A6N0I3R2-F1
#
_cell.length_a   1.000
_cell.length_b   1.000
_cell.length_c   1.000
_cell.angle_alpha   90.00
_cell.angle_beta   90.00
_cell.angle_gamma   90.00
#
_symmetry.space_group_name_H-M   'P 1'
#
loop_
_entity.id
_entity.type
_entity.pdbx_description
1 polymer ?
#
loop_
_entity_poly.entity_id
_entity_poly.type
_entity_poly.pdbx_seq_one_letter_code
_entity_poly.pdbx_strand_id
1 'polypeptide(L)'
;MIKLEKGARIYPYISEKALVKIMPAPDNLYSRTKDAKTNLYVYSPIVCMALMNGGKVVFCDTDDMGNIDGIEGKLIFKYNEETQEFENWSK
;
A
#
# COMPACT_ATOMS: atom_id res chain seq x y z
N MET A 1 21.11 20.57 9.28
CA MET A 1 21.82 19.41 8.71
C MET A 1 22.42 18.60 9.86
N ILE A 2 21.93 17.38 10.08
CA ILE A 2 22.54 16.47 11.05
C ILE A 2 23.79 15.88 10.38
N LYS A 3 24.97 16.16 10.93
CA LYS A 3 26.22 15.54 10.48
C LYS A 3 26.33 14.18 11.16
N LEU A 4 26.23 13.10 10.38
CA LEU A 4 26.52 11.76 10.86
C LEU A 4 28.03 11.53 10.86
N GLU A 5 28.54 10.88 11.89
CA GLU A 5 29.97 10.57 12.03
C GLU A 5 30.44 9.53 11.00
N LYS A 6 31.73 9.58 10.67
CA LYS A 6 32.34 8.71 9.65
C LYS A 6 32.33 7.26 10.17
N GLY A 7 31.40 6.45 9.68
CA GLY A 7 31.19 5.06 10.12
C GLY A 7 29.91 4.85 10.93
N ALA A 8 29.12 5.89 11.21
CA ALA A 8 27.81 5.75 11.83
C ALA A 8 26.87 4.94 10.93
N ARG A 9 26.28 3.87 11.48
CA ARG A 9 25.22 3.10 10.84
C ARG A 9 23.96 3.23 11.68
N ILE A 10 22.89 3.76 11.10
CA ILE A 10 21.56 3.72 11.72
C ILE A 10 20.99 2.33 11.42
N TYR A 11 21.07 1.40 12.39
CA TYR A 11 20.35 0.12 12.36
C TYR A 11 19.82 -0.18 13.77
N PRO A 12 18.54 -0.47 13.95
CA PRO A 12 18.11 -1.83 14.20
C PRO A 12 18.11 -2.58 12.86
N TYR A 13 18.24 -3.92 12.87
CA TYR A 13 18.15 -4.76 11.67
C TYR A 13 16.73 -4.66 11.06
N ILE A 14 16.45 -3.54 10.37
CA ILE A 14 15.16 -3.26 9.76
C ILE A 14 15.11 -4.14 8.52
N SER A 15 14.22 -5.14 8.56
CA SER A 15 13.93 -6.01 7.43
C SER A 15 13.77 -5.19 6.15
N GLU A 16 14.25 -5.69 5.00
CA GLU A 16 13.99 -5.06 3.70
C GLU A 16 12.48 -4.87 3.45
N LYS A 17 11.66 -5.72 4.08
CA LYS A 17 10.20 -5.67 4.00
C LYS A 17 9.54 -4.67 4.95
N ALA A 18 10.27 -4.06 5.87
CA ALA A 18 9.69 -3.14 6.82
C ALA A 18 9.28 -1.82 6.15
N LEU A 19 8.11 -1.29 6.55
CA LEU A 19 7.66 0.03 6.15
C LEU A 19 8.46 1.08 6.93
N VAL A 20 9.16 1.96 6.23
CA VAL A 20 10.01 3.01 6.85
C VAL A 20 9.39 4.39 6.77
N LYS A 21 8.42 4.60 5.87
CA LYS A 21 7.67 5.85 5.74
C LYS A 21 6.28 5.59 5.18
N ILE A 22 5.27 6.16 5.81
CA ILE A 22 3.86 6.14 5.36
C ILE A 22 3.52 7.49 4.72
N MET A 23 2.73 7.45 3.65
CA MET A 23 2.25 8.60 2.87
C MET A 23 0.76 8.40 2.58
N PRO A 24 -0.06 9.45 2.57
CA PRO A 24 -1.47 9.31 2.20
C PRO A 24 -1.60 8.78 0.76
N ALA A 25 -2.55 7.87 0.54
CA ALA A 25 -2.96 7.47 -0.80
C ALA A 25 -4.04 8.45 -1.32
N PRO A 26 -4.24 8.56 -2.65
CA PRO A 26 -5.42 9.22 -3.19
C PRO A 26 -6.71 8.51 -2.73
N ASP A 27 -7.71 9.29 -2.35
CA ASP A 27 -8.95 8.81 -1.71
C ASP A 27 -9.80 7.88 -2.58
N ASN A 28 -9.58 7.88 -3.90
CA ASN A 28 -10.33 7.06 -4.85
C ASN A 28 -9.56 5.83 -5.35
N LEU A 29 -8.53 5.38 -4.64
CA LEU A 29 -7.83 4.14 -4.97
C LEU A 29 -8.30 2.97 -4.11
N TYR A 30 -8.44 1.82 -4.76
CA TYR A 30 -8.95 0.58 -4.17
C TYR A 30 -8.12 -0.61 -4.61
N SER A 31 -7.92 -1.58 -3.70
CA SER A 31 -7.43 -2.91 -4.03
C SER A 31 -8.61 -3.80 -4.42
N ARG A 32 -8.41 -4.72 -5.36
CA ARG A 32 -9.45 -5.71 -5.72
C ARG A 32 -9.00 -7.11 -5.35
N THR A 33 -9.81 -7.78 -4.54
CA THR A 33 -9.65 -9.20 -4.20
C THR A 33 -10.86 -9.99 -4.68
N LYS A 34 -10.68 -11.30 -4.90
CA LYS A 34 -11.79 -12.19 -5.21
C LYS A 34 -12.10 -13.00 -3.95
N ASP A 35 -13.31 -12.84 -3.43
CA ASP A 35 -13.77 -13.59 -2.26
C ASP A 35 -13.89 -15.07 -2.62
N ALA A 36 -13.23 -15.93 -1.84
CA ALA A 36 -13.13 -17.35 -2.15
C ALA A 36 -14.45 -18.11 -1.95
N LYS A 37 -15.36 -17.61 -1.09
CA LYS A 37 -16.64 -18.26 -0.77
C LYS A 37 -17.73 -17.92 -1.77
N THR A 38 -17.81 -16.65 -2.16
CA THR A 38 -18.86 -16.07 -2.99
C THR A 38 -18.45 -15.92 -4.45
N ASN A 39 -17.16 -16.04 -4.77
CA ASN A 39 -16.57 -15.72 -6.07
C ASN A 39 -16.78 -14.27 -6.55
N LEU A 40 -17.27 -13.38 -5.68
CA LEU A 40 -17.46 -11.96 -5.98
C LEU A 40 -16.15 -11.19 -5.84
N TYR A 41 -16.02 -10.11 -6.59
CA TYR A 41 -14.94 -9.15 -6.39
C TYR A 41 -15.30 -8.20 -5.25
N VAL A 42 -14.36 -8.02 -4.34
CA VAL A 42 -14.43 -7.05 -3.25
C VAL A 42 -13.39 -5.97 -3.53
N TYR A 43 -13.80 -4.71 -3.37
CA TYR A 43 -12.94 -3.55 -3.50
C TYR A 43 -12.71 -2.94 -2.13
N SER A 44 -11.48 -2.98 -1.65
CA SER A 44 -11.09 -2.42 -0.35
C SER A 44 -10.37 -1.08 -0.56
N PRO A 45 -10.70 -0.04 0.22
CA PRO A 45 -10.00 1.25 0.12
C PRO A 45 -8.51 1.09 0.38
N ILE A 46 -7.69 1.72 -0.45
CA ILE A 46 -6.26 1.86 -0.17
C ILE A 46 -6.10 3.04 0.77
N VAL A 47 -5.62 2.77 1.98
CA VAL A 47 -5.52 3.78 3.05
C VAL A 47 -4.23 4.57 3.02
N CYS A 48 -3.15 3.97 2.51
CA CYS A 48 -1.86 4.66 2.38
C CYS A 48 -0.94 4.04 1.32
N MET A 49 0.11 4.78 0.99
CA MET A 49 1.31 4.29 0.32
C MET A 49 2.45 4.23 1.33
N ALA A 50 3.33 3.24 1.21
CA ALA A 50 4.47 3.11 2.09
C ALA A 50 5.78 2.87 1.32
N LEU A 51 6.83 3.58 1.74
CA LEU A 51 8.20 3.30 1.32
C LEU A 51 8.74 2.17 2.20
N MET A 52 9.16 1.08 1.57
CA MET A 52 9.84 -0.03 2.21
C MET A 52 11.33 0.30 2.38
N ASN A 53 11.98 -0.32 3.36
CA ASN A 53 13.42 -0.14 3.59
C ASN A 53 14.27 -0.47 2.36
N GLY A 54 13.84 -1.44 1.55
CA GLY A 54 14.46 -1.77 0.26
C GLY A 54 14.23 -0.75 -0.88
N GLY A 55 13.61 0.40 -0.61
CA GLY A 55 13.36 1.46 -1.59
C GLY A 55 12.12 1.27 -2.47
N LYS A 56 11.42 0.13 -2.35
CA LYS A 56 10.16 -0.13 -3.05
C LYS A 56 9.02 0.68 -2.42
N VAL A 57 8.15 1.26 -3.24
CA VAL A 57 6.87 1.81 -2.79
C VAL A 57 5.79 0.75 -2.96
N VAL A 58 4.96 0.57 -1.92
CA VAL A 58 3.79 -0.30 -1.93
C VAL A 58 2.54 0.49 -1.59
N PHE A 59 1.39 -0.02 -2.02
CA PHE A 59 0.09 0.44 -1.54
C PHE A 59 -0.35 -0.44 -0.38
N CYS A 60 -1.11 0.12 0.55
CA CYS A 60 -1.59 -0.59 1.72
C CYS A 60 -3.10 -0.45 1.86
N ASP A 61 -3.76 -1.55 2.18
CA ASP A 61 -5.13 -1.59 2.67
C ASP A 61 -5.16 -2.01 4.14
N THR A 62 -6.36 -2.20 4.66
CA THR A 62 -6.60 -2.64 6.04
C THR A 62 -7.34 -3.97 6.06
N ASP A 63 -6.96 -4.85 6.98
CA ASP A 63 -7.79 -6.02 7.32
C ASP A 63 -8.98 -5.63 8.23
N ASP A 64 -9.80 -6.63 8.58
CA ASP A 64 -10.97 -6.47 9.45
C ASP A 64 -10.62 -6.14 10.92
N MET A 65 -9.35 -6.30 11.30
CA MET A 65 -8.82 -5.90 12.60
C MET A 65 -8.18 -4.50 12.58
N GLY A 66 -8.12 -3.85 11.41
CA GLY A 66 -7.52 -2.53 11.24
C GLY A 66 -5.99 -2.56 11.10
N ASN A 67 -5.38 -3.72 10.86
CA ASN A 67 -3.95 -3.81 10.57
C ASN A 67 -3.68 -3.27 9.17
N ILE A 68 -2.60 -2.49 9.03
CA ILE A 68 -2.15 -1.95 7.75
C ILE A 68 -1.06 -2.85 7.19
N ASP A 69 -1.31 -3.42 6.03
CA ASP A 69 -0.33 -4.27 5.33
C ASP A 69 -0.15 -3.85 3.88
N GLY A 70 1.04 -4.15 3.34
CA GLY A 70 1.35 -3.89 1.94
C GLY A 70 0.64 -4.88 1.02
N ILE A 71 -0.05 -4.37 0.01
CA ILE A 71 -0.71 -5.18 -1.01
C ILE A 71 0.34 -5.61 -2.04
N GLU A 72 0.58 -6.91 -2.14
CA GLU A 72 1.42 -7.49 -3.18
C GLU A 72 0.58 -7.80 -4.43
N GLY A 73 0.79 -7.05 -5.51
CA GLY A 73 0.17 -7.32 -6.82
C GLY A 73 -0.45 -6.09 -7.49
N LYS A 74 -0.59 -6.14 -8.82
CA LYS A 74 -1.09 -5.04 -9.67
C LYS A 74 -2.62 -5.12 -9.88
N LEU A 75 -3.39 -5.01 -8.80
CA LEU A 75 -4.85 -4.93 -8.91
C LEU A 75 -5.36 -3.68 -8.21
N ILE A 76 -4.76 -2.54 -8.58
CA ILE A 76 -5.18 -1.24 -8.08
C ILE A 76 -6.18 -0.65 -9.04
N PHE A 77 -7.32 -0.27 -8.50
CA PHE A 77 -8.44 0.31 -9.23
C PHE A 77 -8.65 1.73 -8.75
N LYS A 78 -9.04 2.60 -9.67
CA LYS A 78 -9.50 3.94 -9.38
C LYS A 78 -11.02 3.94 -9.47
N TYR A 79 -11.69 4.46 -8.45
CA TYR A 79 -13.13 4.70 -8.50
C TYR A 79 -13.41 6.00 -9.25
N ASN A 80 -14.27 5.93 -10.25
CA ASN A 80 -14.75 7.07 -11.01
C ASN A 80 -16.16 7.44 -10.51
N GLU A 81 -16.28 8.59 -9.84
CA GLU A 81 -17.56 9.05 -9.29
C GLU A 81 -18.59 9.41 -10.36
N GLU A 82 -18.15 9.83 -11.55
CA GLU A 82 -19.04 10.23 -12.64
C GLU A 82 -19.73 9.02 -13.28
N THR A 83 -18.99 7.93 -13.47
CA THR A 83 -19.52 6.69 -14.05
C THR A 83 -20.00 5.68 -13.00
N GLN A 84 -19.61 5.88 -11.73
CA GLN A 84 -19.79 4.93 -10.64
C GLN A 84 -19.10 3.58 -10.86
N GLU A 85 -18.01 3.56 -11.64
CA GLU A 85 -17.29 2.35 -12.01
C GLU A 85 -15.85 2.31 -11.46
N PHE A 86 -15.31 1.09 -11.34
CA PHE A 86 -13.91 0.85 -10.99
C PHE A 86 -13.07 0.62 -12.24
N GLU A 87 -12.08 1.48 -12.45
CA GLU A 87 -11.18 1.43 -13.60
C GLU A 87 -9.81 0.90 -13.19
N ASN A 88 -9.23 -0.01 -13.97
CA ASN A 88 -7.89 -0.52 -13.67
C ASN A 88 -6.85 0.59 -13.84
N TRP A 89 -6.19 0.97 -12.75
CA TRP A 89 -5.20 2.04 -12.72
C TRP A 89 -3.79 1.53 -13.01
N SER A 90 -3.47 0.31 -12.60
CA SER A 90 -2.18 -0.34 -12.84
C SER A 90 -2.17 -1.07 -14.19
N LYS A 91 -1.86 -0.36 -15.29
CA LYS A 91 -1.42 -1.00 -16.55
C LYS A 91 0.06 -1.35 -16.48
#